data_AF-A0A1F9RVH1-F1
#
_entry.id   AF-A0A1F9RVH1-F1
#
_cell.length_a   1.000
_cell.length_b   1.000
_cell.length_c   1.000
_cell.angle_alpha   90.00
_cell.angle_beta   90.00
_cell.angle_gamma   90.00
#
_symmetry.space_group_name_H-M   'P 1'
#
loop_
_entity.id
_entity.type
_entity.pdbx_description
1 polymer ?
#
loop_
_entity_poly.entity_id
_entity_poly.type
_entity_poly.pdbx_seq_one_letter_code
_entity_poly.pdbx_strand_id
1 'polypeptide(L)'
;MIKSRRKTLLIEPHFQTRFMLRLTGVGIVATLLTAAVVYGFLAVADQNSAGEFFYVIQEPGTHPELLSRTQIVLPALVFSLVGNLILTLGFGLYYSQKLAGPLFRLIQDMKRLVSREPLKPHFQLRSADEFQEVGRAFDGLLKMLADKGFLEREK
;
A
#
# COMPACT_ATOMS: atom_id res chain seq x y z
N MET A 1 33.08 7.06 -14.21
CA MET A 1 31.99 6.13 -14.61
C MET A 1 31.20 5.73 -13.36
N ILE A 2 30.13 6.48 -13.03
CA ILE A 2 29.33 6.23 -11.81
C ILE A 2 28.37 5.06 -12.12
N LYS A 3 28.78 3.86 -11.71
CA LYS A 3 27.97 2.64 -11.84
C LYS A 3 26.82 2.73 -10.83
N SER A 4 25.62 3.08 -11.31
CA SER A 4 24.44 3.27 -10.46
C SER A 4 24.16 2.00 -9.63
N ARG A 5 24.12 2.17 -8.30
CA ARG A 5 23.82 1.09 -7.35
C ARG A 5 22.33 0.72 -7.47
N ARG A 6 22.05 -0.29 -8.30
CA ARG A 6 20.83 -1.11 -8.45
C ARG A 6 19.53 -0.51 -7.90
N LYS A 7 18.72 0.05 -8.81
CA LYS A 7 17.28 0.35 -8.62
C LYS A 7 16.44 -0.93 -8.75
N THR A 8 16.68 -1.95 -7.94
CA THR A 8 15.78 -3.10 -7.88
C THR A 8 14.59 -2.74 -6.99
N LEU A 9 13.50 -2.29 -7.62
CA LEU A 9 12.22 -1.96 -6.96
C LEU A 9 11.62 -3.16 -6.21
N LEU A 10 11.94 -4.38 -6.65
CA LEU A 10 11.51 -5.62 -6.03
C LEU A 10 12.69 -6.29 -5.30
N ILE A 11 12.65 -6.26 -3.96
CA ILE A 11 13.68 -6.88 -3.11
C ILE A 11 13.27 -8.33 -2.78
N GLU A 12 11.99 -8.56 -2.54
CA GLU A 12 11.41 -9.88 -2.26
C GLU A 12 10.12 -10.03 -3.08
N PRO A 13 10.22 -10.39 -4.37
CA PRO A 13 9.11 -10.29 -5.32
C PRO A 13 7.91 -11.15 -4.92
N HIS A 14 8.14 -12.28 -4.25
CA HIS A 14 7.08 -13.18 -3.84
C HIS A 14 6.23 -12.65 -2.69
N PHE A 15 6.84 -12.04 -1.68
CA PHE A 15 6.10 -11.35 -0.61
C PHE A 15 5.40 -10.09 -1.17
N GLN A 16 6.13 -9.30 -1.96
CA GLN A 16 5.63 -8.02 -2.47
C GLN A 16 4.44 -8.20 -3.41
N THR A 17 4.48 -9.18 -4.32
CA THR A 17 3.34 -9.47 -5.23
C THR A 17 2.11 -9.95 -4.47
N ARG A 18 2.27 -10.87 -3.51
CA ARG A 18 1.14 -11.33 -2.67
C ARG A 18 0.54 -10.20 -1.84
N PHE A 19 1.37 -9.34 -1.25
CA PHE A 19 0.92 -8.18 -0.48
C PHE A 19 0.16 -7.20 -1.38
N MET A 20 0.75 -6.83 -2.52
CA MET A 20 0.12 -5.93 -3.49
C MET A 20 -1.21 -6.49 -4.00
N LEU A 21 -1.25 -7.77 -4.38
CA LEU A 21 -2.47 -8.39 -4.92
C LEU A 21 -3.59 -8.44 -3.88
N ARG A 22 -3.27 -8.73 -2.61
CA ARG A 22 -4.26 -8.70 -1.52
C ARG A 22 -4.74 -7.29 -1.23
N LEU A 23 -3.83 -6.32 -1.11
CA LEU A 23 -4.16 -4.93 -0.82
C LEU A 23 -5.01 -4.31 -1.94
N THR A 24 -4.56 -4.45 -3.19
CA THR A 24 -5.30 -3.98 -4.36
C THR A 24 -6.64 -4.72 -4.50
N GLY A 25 -6.67 -6.04 -4.27
CA GLY A 25 -7.90 -6.83 -4.31
C GLY A 25 -8.96 -6.31 -3.32
N VAL A 26 -8.56 -6.09 -2.06
CA VAL A 26 -9.44 -5.51 -1.05
C VAL A 26 -9.86 -4.09 -1.43
N GLY A 27 -8.94 -3.27 -1.94
CA GLY A 27 -9.23 -1.91 -2.40
C GLY A 27 -10.24 -1.87 -3.55
N ILE A 28 -10.13 -2.76 -4.54
CA ILE A 28 -11.08 -2.88 -5.65
C ILE A 28 -12.45 -3.29 -5.12
N VAL A 29 -12.53 -4.31 -4.27
CA VAL A 29 -13.81 -4.78 -3.70
C VAL A 29 -14.48 -3.65 -2.91
N ALA A 30 -13.73 -2.93 -2.07
CA ALA A 30 -14.25 -1.80 -1.31
C ALA A 30 -14.74 -0.65 -2.22
N THR A 31 -14.01 -0.38 -3.31
CA THR A 31 -14.35 0.65 -4.30
C THR A 31 -15.64 0.28 -5.04
N LEU A 32 -15.77 -0.98 -5.48
CA LEU A 32 -16.98 -1.47 -6.15
C LEU A 32 -18.19 -1.48 -5.22
N LEU A 33 -17.99 -1.90 -3.96
CA LEU A 33 -19.05 -1.86 -2.96
C LEU A 33 -19.53 -0.42 -2.70
N THR A 34 -18.60 0.52 -2.55
CA THR A 34 -18.92 1.94 -2.39
C THR A 34 -19.69 2.47 -3.61
N ALA A 35 -19.24 2.15 -4.83
CA ALA A 35 -19.92 2.53 -6.06
C ALA A 35 -21.35 1.98 -6.12
N ALA A 36 -21.53 0.70 -5.80
CA ALA A 36 -22.82 0.04 -5.81
C ALA A 36 -23.79 0.66 -4.78
N VAL A 37 -23.31 0.92 -3.56
CA VAL A 37 -24.11 1.55 -2.51
C VAL A 37 -24.53 2.96 -2.93
N VAL A 38 -23.59 3.81 -3.35
CA VAL A 38 -23.90 5.19 -3.75
C VAL A 38 -24.83 5.22 -4.96
N TYR A 39 -24.58 4.41 -5.98
CA TYR A 39 -25.45 4.32 -7.15
C TYR A 39 -26.85 3.84 -6.77
N GLY A 40 -26.97 2.83 -5.91
CA GLY A 40 -28.26 2.35 -5.41
C GLY A 40 -29.06 3.45 -4.70
N PHE A 41 -28.40 4.24 -3.85
CA PHE A 41 -29.03 5.40 -3.20
C PHE A 41 -29.47 6.47 -4.22
N LEU A 42 -28.63 6.79 -5.21
CA LEU A 42 -28.98 7.76 -6.26
C LEU A 42 -30.17 7.28 -7.09
N ALA A 43 -30.21 6.01 -7.47
CA ALA A 43 -31.29 5.42 -8.26
C ALA A 43 -32.64 5.43 -7.52
N VAL A 44 -32.63 5.20 -6.20
CA VAL A 44 -33.83 5.31 -5.36
C VAL A 44 -34.25 6.77 -5.18
N ALA A 45 -33.29 7.67 -4.96
CA ALA A 45 -33.56 9.10 -4.80
C ALA A 45 -34.15 9.72 -6.07
N ASP A 46 -33.65 9.35 -7.25
CA ASP A 46 -34.16 9.82 -8.55
C ASP A 46 -35.58 9.32 -8.82
N GLN A 47 -35.90 8.06 -8.45
CA GLN A 47 -37.26 7.52 -8.58
C GLN A 47 -38.25 8.20 -7.64
N ASN A 48 -37.87 8.42 -6.38
CA ASN A 48 -38.76 9.00 -5.36
C ASN A 48 -38.94 10.51 -5.50
N SER A 49 -38.07 11.19 -6.26
CA SER A 49 -38.08 12.65 -6.42
C SER A 49 -38.38 13.06 -7.86
N ALA A 50 -39.17 12.27 -8.59
CA ALA A 50 -39.52 12.52 -9.98
C ALA A 50 -40.04 13.96 -10.17
N GLY A 51 -39.19 14.86 -10.68
CA GLY A 51 -39.48 16.28 -10.87
C GLY A 51 -38.49 17.27 -10.22
N GLU A 52 -37.64 16.84 -9.29
CA GLU A 52 -36.60 17.71 -8.70
C GLU A 52 -35.32 17.69 -9.55
N PHE A 53 -35.35 18.46 -10.64
CA PHE A 53 -34.17 18.72 -11.46
C PHE A 53 -33.36 19.87 -10.89
N PHE A 54 -32.03 19.82 -11.08
CA PHE A 54 -31.19 20.96 -10.81
C PHE A 54 -31.08 21.83 -12.06
N TYR A 55 -31.36 23.13 -11.90
CA TYR A 55 -31.04 24.13 -12.90
C TYR A 55 -29.57 24.49 -12.76
N VAL A 56 -28.76 24.08 -13.74
CA VAL A 56 -27.34 24.43 -13.79
C VAL A 56 -27.12 25.36 -14.97
N ILE A 57 -26.58 26.55 -14.69
CA ILE A 57 -26.14 27.49 -15.73
C ILE A 57 -24.66 27.20 -15.97
N GLN A 58 -24.34 26.58 -17.11
CA GLN A 58 -22.96 26.25 -17.45
C GLN A 58 -22.17 27.50 -17.90
N GLU A 59 -22.83 28.45 -18.57
CA GLU A 59 -22.22 29.68 -19.08
C GLU A 59 -23.11 30.91 -18.87
N PRO A 60 -22.55 32.09 -18.50
CA PRO A 60 -23.33 33.31 -18.33
C PRO A 60 -24.10 33.69 -19.60
N GLY A 61 -25.43 33.83 -19.50
CA GLY A 61 -26.30 34.20 -20.62
C GLY A 61 -26.89 33.02 -21.40
N THR A 62 -26.64 31.77 -20.99
CA THR A 62 -27.25 30.57 -21.59
C THR A 62 -28.49 30.09 -20.83
N HIS A 63 -29.33 29.30 -21.50
CA HIS A 63 -30.49 28.67 -20.87
C HIS A 63 -30.04 27.59 -19.88
N PRO A 64 -30.66 27.51 -18.69
CA PRO A 64 -30.29 26.51 -17.70
C PRO A 64 -30.64 25.11 -18.21
N GLU A 65 -29.69 24.19 -18.08
CA GLU A 65 -29.92 22.78 -18.39
C GLU A 65 -30.49 22.05 -17.18
N LEU A 66 -31.43 21.14 -17.45
CA LEU A 66 -32.04 20.27 -16.45
C LEU A 66 -31.17 19.03 -16.29
N LEU A 67 -30.41 18.97 -15.20
CA LEU A 67 -29.59 17.80 -14.88
C LEU A 67 -30.20 17.02 -13.73
N SER A 68 -30.17 15.69 -13.83
CA SER A 68 -30.53 14.81 -12.71
C SER A 68 -29.41 14.75 -11.68
N ARG A 69 -29.73 14.36 -10.44
CA ARG A 69 -28.74 14.14 -9.38
C ARG A 69 -27.66 13.17 -9.84
N THR A 70 -28.06 12.09 -10.49
CA THR A 70 -27.12 11.10 -11.02
C THR A 70 -26.15 11.70 -12.04
N GLN A 71 -26.61 12.59 -12.93
CA GLN A 71 -25.72 13.23 -13.92
C GLN A 71 -24.66 14.15 -13.29
N ILE A 72 -24.96 14.76 -12.14
CA ILE A 72 -24.02 15.62 -11.41
C ILE A 72 -23.08 14.79 -10.54
N VAL A 73 -23.62 13.81 -9.79
CA VAL A 73 -22.86 13.07 -8.78
C VAL A 73 -22.00 11.96 -9.41
N LEU A 74 -22.50 11.27 -10.44
CA LEU A 74 -21.83 10.09 -10.99
C LEU A 74 -20.43 10.41 -11.58
N PRO A 75 -20.22 11.50 -12.35
CA PRO A 75 -18.88 11.84 -12.83
C PRO A 75 -17.91 12.11 -11.68
N ALA A 76 -18.32 12.90 -10.68
CA ALA A 76 -17.50 13.20 -9.51
C ALA A 76 -17.16 11.94 -8.71
N LEU A 77 -18.13 11.03 -8.54
CA LEU A 77 -17.93 9.74 -7.90
C LEU A 77 -16.90 8.90 -8.66
N VAL A 78 -17.02 8.79 -9.99
CA VAL A 78 -16.07 8.02 -10.82
C VAL A 78 -14.65 8.59 -10.68
N PHE A 79 -14.48 9.92 -10.79
CA PHE A 79 -13.17 10.54 -10.60
C PHE A 79 -12.60 10.28 -9.20
N SER A 80 -13.44 10.38 -8.16
CA SER A 80 -13.03 10.09 -6.78
C SER A 80 -12.59 8.63 -6.59
N LEU A 81 -13.36 7.67 -7.12
CA LEU A 81 -13.05 6.24 -7.01
C LEU A 81 -11.79 5.87 -7.80
N VAL A 82 -11.59 6.41 -9.00
CA VAL A 82 -10.36 6.23 -9.77
C VAL A 82 -9.17 6.83 -9.03
N GLY A 83 -9.31 8.05 -8.50
CA GLY A 83 -8.29 8.69 -7.67
C GLY A 83 -7.92 7.84 -6.44
N ASN A 84 -8.92 7.30 -5.74
CA ASN A 84 -8.73 6.41 -4.60
C ASN A 84 -7.93 5.15 -4.97
N LEU A 85 -8.24 4.51 -6.11
CA LEU A 85 -7.49 3.34 -6.58
C LEU A 85 -6.03 3.68 -6.89
N ILE A 86 -5.77 4.81 -7.55
CA ILE A 86 -4.40 5.26 -7.85
C ILE A 86 -3.62 5.51 -6.56
N LEU A 87 -4.23 6.21 -5.59
CA LEU A 87 -3.61 6.46 -4.29
C LEU A 87 -3.34 5.16 -3.52
N THR A 88 -4.29 4.23 -3.52
CA THR A 88 -4.14 2.91 -2.88
C THR A 88 -3.00 2.12 -3.50
N LEU A 89 -2.87 2.11 -4.84
CA LEU A 89 -1.76 1.46 -5.54
C LEU A 89 -0.42 2.10 -5.23
N GLY A 90 -0.35 3.44 -5.25
CA GLY A 90 0.86 4.18 -4.91
C GLY A 90 1.31 3.93 -3.47
N PHE A 91 0.37 3.97 -2.54
CA PHE A 91 0.60 3.66 -1.12
C PHE A 91 1.05 2.21 -0.93
N GLY A 92 0.37 1.27 -1.58
CA GLY A 92 0.71 -0.14 -1.54
C GLY A 92 2.13 -0.41 -2.01
N LEU A 93 2.53 0.19 -3.14
CA LEU A 93 3.88 0.03 -3.68
C LEU A 93 4.93 0.58 -2.71
N TYR A 94 4.69 1.78 -2.18
CA TYR A 94 5.58 2.43 -1.23
C TYR A 94 5.75 1.60 0.07
N TYR A 95 4.65 1.16 0.67
CA TYR A 95 4.69 0.35 1.89
C TYR A 95 5.27 -1.04 1.65
N SER A 96 4.96 -1.66 0.51
CA SER A 96 5.52 -2.96 0.12
C SER A 96 7.05 -2.95 0.08
N GLN A 97 7.66 -1.84 -0.35
CA GLN A 97 9.12 -1.68 -0.33
C GLN A 97 9.67 -1.54 1.09
N LYS A 98 9.02 -0.73 1.92
CA LYS A 98 9.39 -0.53 3.33
C LYS A 98 9.28 -1.80 4.17
N LEU A 99 8.39 -2.72 3.81
CA LEU A 99 8.23 -4.01 4.51
C LEU A 99 9.19 -5.08 3.96
N ALA A 100 9.33 -5.19 2.64
CA ALA A 100 10.10 -6.26 2.02
C ALA A 100 11.60 -6.19 2.33
N GLY A 101 12.18 -4.99 2.33
CA GLY A 101 13.61 -4.78 2.61
C GLY A 101 14.06 -5.33 3.97
N PRO A 102 13.52 -4.83 5.09
CA PRO A 102 13.85 -5.33 6.42
C PRO A 102 13.49 -6.81 6.62
N LEU A 103 12.37 -7.28 6.07
CA LEU A 103 11.95 -8.68 6.18
C LEU A 103 12.92 -9.62 5.46
N PHE A 104 13.35 -9.27 4.24
CA PHE A 104 14.34 -10.04 3.49
C PHE A 104 15.66 -10.16 4.25
N ARG A 105 16.17 -9.03 4.77
CA ARG A 105 17.41 -9.02 5.56
C ARG A 105 17.30 -9.88 6.81
N LEU A 106 16.19 -9.78 7.54
CA LEU A 106 15.94 -10.59 8.72
C LEU A 106 15.96 -12.10 8.37
N ILE A 107 15.25 -12.50 7.32
CA ILE A 107 15.22 -13.90 6.86
C ILE A 107 16.61 -14.38 6.45
N GLN A 108 17.40 -13.53 5.76
CA GLN A 108 18.74 -13.89 5.33
C GLN A 108 19.68 -14.12 6.52
N ASP A 109 19.65 -13.24 7.52
CA ASP A 109 20.50 -13.39 8.71
C ASP A 109 20.04 -14.55 9.60
N MET A 110 18.73 -14.82 9.68
CA MET A 110 18.21 -16.02 10.31
C MET A 110 18.67 -17.30 9.61
N LYS A 111 18.68 -17.34 8.27
CA LYS A 111 19.19 -18.48 7.50
C LYS A 111 20.67 -18.72 7.78
N ARG A 112 21.48 -17.64 7.81
CA ARG A 112 22.91 -17.72 8.17
C ARG A 112 23.12 -18.29 9.57
N LEU A 113 22.31 -17.85 10.53
CA LEU A 113 22.34 -18.36 11.90
C LEU A 113 22.07 -19.87 11.95
N VAL A 114 21.07 -20.34 11.19
CA VAL A 114 20.72 -21.78 11.10
C VAL A 114 21.85 -22.57 10.43
N SER A 115 22.46 -22.02 9.38
CA SER A 115 23.57 -22.65 8.65
C SER A 115 24.92 -22.57 9.38
N ARG A 116 24.99 -21.93 10.56
CA ARG A 116 26.24 -21.60 11.28
C ARG A 116 27.25 -20.82 10.44
N GLU A 117 26.77 -20.03 9.48
CA GLU A 117 27.64 -19.11 8.76
C GLU A 117 28.08 -17.96 9.68
N PRO A 118 29.29 -17.40 9.49
CA PRO A 118 29.74 -16.24 10.25
C PRO A 118 28.73 -15.09 10.15
N LEU A 119 28.31 -14.60 11.31
CA LEU A 119 27.32 -13.54 11.41
C LEU A 119 27.80 -12.50 12.41
N LYS A 120 27.65 -11.22 12.04
CA LYS A 120 27.97 -10.12 12.96
C LYS A 120 26.99 -10.15 14.13
N PRO A 121 27.46 -9.93 15.38
CA PRO A 121 26.61 -9.87 16.56
C PRO A 121 25.87 -8.53 16.66
N HIS A 122 25.39 -8.03 15.52
CA HIS A 122 24.69 -6.76 15.42
C HIS A 122 23.75 -6.77 14.22
N PHE A 123 22.50 -6.40 14.45
CA PHE A 123 21.48 -6.22 13.43
C PHE A 123 20.83 -4.85 13.55
N GLN A 124 20.85 -4.08 12.47
CA GLN A 124 20.19 -2.77 12.42
C GLN A 124 19.43 -2.59 11.11
N LEU A 125 18.17 -2.18 11.24
CA LEU A 125 17.31 -1.76 10.14
C LEU A 125 17.43 -0.25 9.93
N ARG A 126 17.03 0.24 8.75
CA ARG A 126 17.08 1.67 8.44
C ARG A 126 15.97 2.35 9.24
N SER A 127 16.18 3.58 9.73
CA SER A 127 15.20 4.27 10.58
C SER A 127 13.80 4.40 9.96
N ALA A 128 13.69 4.43 8.63
CA ALA A 128 12.43 4.52 7.90
C ALA A 128 11.74 3.16 7.66
N ASP A 129 12.37 2.04 8.04
CA ASP A 129 11.79 0.69 7.89
C ASP A 129 10.77 0.42 9.01
N GLU A 130 9.64 -0.20 8.69
CA GLU A 130 8.52 -0.37 9.62
C GLU A 130 8.80 -1.37 10.77
N PHE A 131 9.76 -2.28 10.60
CA PHE A 131 10.04 -3.37 11.57
C PHE A 131 11.12 -3.04 12.61
N GLN A 132 11.28 -1.78 13.02
CA GLN A 132 12.34 -1.36 13.96
C GLN A 132 12.37 -2.17 15.27
N GLU A 133 11.19 -2.47 15.83
CA GLU A 133 11.09 -3.22 17.08
C GLU A 133 11.53 -4.68 16.91
N VAL A 134 11.11 -5.32 15.82
CA VAL A 134 11.56 -6.68 15.47
C VAL A 134 13.07 -6.70 15.25
N GLY A 135 13.61 -5.70 14.55
CA GLY A 135 15.05 -5.57 14.34
C GLY A 135 15.82 -5.41 15.65
N ARG A 136 15.33 -4.60 16.59
CA ARG A 136 15.92 -4.42 17.92
C ARG A 136 15.88 -5.70 18.76
N ALA A 137 14.76 -6.42 18.73
CA ALA A 137 14.64 -7.70 19.41
C ALA A 137 15.61 -8.75 18.83
N PHE A 138 15.74 -8.81 17.51
CA PHE A 138 16.67 -9.70 16.83
C PHE A 138 18.14 -9.33 17.11
N ASP A 139 18.48 -8.05 17.15
CA ASP A 139 19.80 -7.57 17.58
C ASP A 139 20.15 -8.05 19.00
N GLY A 140 19.20 -7.94 19.94
CA GLY A 140 19.37 -8.45 21.31
C GLY A 140 19.62 -9.96 21.35
N LEU A 141 18.90 -10.73 20.52
CA LEU A 141 19.13 -12.17 20.37
C LEU A 141 20.56 -12.46 19.87
N LEU A 142 21.02 -11.76 18.83
CA LEU A 142 22.37 -11.95 18.28
C LEU A 142 23.47 -11.64 19.31
N LYS A 143 23.32 -10.56 20.08
CA LYS A 143 24.26 -10.21 21.15
C LYS A 143 24.32 -11.29 22.22
N MET A 144 23.17 -11.75 22.70
CA MET A 144 23.10 -12.86 23.67
C MET A 144 23.77 -14.14 23.14
N LEU A 145 23.57 -14.48 21.86
CA LEU A 145 24.21 -15.66 21.25
C LEU A 145 25.73 -15.48 21.12
N ALA A 146 26.18 -14.26 20.82
CA ALA A 146 27.61 -13.92 20.77
C ALA A 146 28.27 -14.05 22.14
N ASP A 147 27.62 -13.52 23.18
CA ASP A 147 28.11 -13.55 24.57
C ASP A 147 28.24 -14.98 25.09
N LYS A 148 27.34 -15.87 24.66
CA LYS A 148 27.39 -17.30 24.97
C LYS A 148 28.33 -18.11 24.07
N GLY A 149 29.02 -17.47 23.13
CA GLY A 149 29.99 -18.12 22.24
C GLY A 149 29.35 -18.99 21.14
N PHE A 150 28.06 -18.83 20.85
CA PHE A 150 27.36 -19.59 19.81
C PHE A 150 27.52 -19.01 18.40
N LEU A 151 28.04 -17.78 18.26
CA LEU A 151 28.31 -17.17 16.97
C LEU A 151 29.79 -17.32 16.60
N GLU A 152 30.06 -17.88 15.43
CA GLU A 152 31.38 -17.82 14.82
C GLU A 152 31.69 -16.37 14.44
N ARG A 153 32.75 -15.81 15.04
CA ARG A 153 33.18 -14.45 14.75
C ARG A 153 33.81 -14.43 13.35
N GLU A 154 33.28 -13.56 12.49
CA GLU A 154 33.94 -13.19 11.24
C GLU A 154 35.36 -12.66 11.59
N LYS A 155 36.42 -13.31 11.09
CA LYS A 155 37.81 -12.92 11.33
C LYS A 155 38.15 -11.58 10.69
#